data_AF-A0ABC8AS58-F1
#
_entry.id   AF-A0ABC8AS58-F1
#
_cell.length_a   1.000
_cell.length_b   1.000
_cell.length_c   1.000
_cell.angle_alpha   90.00
_cell.angle_beta   90.00
_cell.angle_gamma   90.00
#
_symmetry.space_group_name_H-M   'P 1'
#
loop_
_entity.id
_entity.type
_entity.pdbx_description
1 polymer ?
#
loop_
_entity_poly.entity_id
_entity_poly.type
_entity_poly.pdbx_seq_one_letter_code
_entity_poly.pdbx_strand_id
1 'polypeptide(L)'
;MRDRAGVTERSSLRVTVDFRDSAHRSLGVGWSVEAVPNSGDAARKFESARIFLVALGSRPCRTYLGLVDWQDRTSIQLPESVPAGAYAIDVDAYGSASWGDGRLDARGRSASFTVDLDAPE
;
A
#
# COMPACT_ATOMS: atom_id res chain seq x y z
N MET A 1 7.77 -29.07 25.05
CA MET A 1 7.65 -28.73 23.62
C MET A 1 6.44 -27.81 23.47
N ARG A 2 6.65 -26.54 23.11
CA ARG A 2 5.58 -25.61 22.74
C ARG A 2 5.84 -25.22 21.29
N ASP A 3 4.93 -25.62 20.41
CA ASP A 3 4.97 -25.29 18.99
C ASP A 3 4.94 -23.77 18.79
N ARG A 4 6.06 -23.21 18.32
CA ARG A 4 6.11 -21.88 17.72
C ARG A 4 5.53 -21.99 16.31
N ALA A 5 4.21 -22.01 16.21
CA ALA A 5 3.53 -21.95 14.92
C ALA A 5 3.63 -20.53 14.35
N GLY A 6 4.48 -20.36 13.33
CA GLY A 6 4.17 -19.54 12.17
C GLY A 6 4.39 -18.04 12.25
N VAL A 7 5.57 -17.58 12.65
CA VAL A 7 6.09 -16.31 12.10
C VAL A 7 6.80 -16.67 10.81
N THR A 8 6.06 -16.89 9.72
CA THR A 8 6.68 -16.74 8.41
C THR A 8 6.91 -15.25 8.24
N GLU A 9 8.17 -14.83 8.23
CA GLU A 9 8.56 -13.45 7.98
C GLU A 9 7.85 -12.94 6.72
N ARG A 10 6.90 -12.03 6.90
CA ARG A 10 6.22 -11.37 5.79
C ARG A 10 7.23 -10.45 5.13
N SER A 11 7.35 -10.50 3.81
CA SER A 11 8.24 -9.59 3.11
C SER A 11 7.75 -8.14 3.29
N SER A 12 8.67 -7.24 3.63
CA SER A 12 8.39 -5.81 3.73
C SER A 12 8.39 -5.18 2.33
N LEU A 13 7.37 -4.40 2.01
CA LEU A 13 7.34 -3.58 0.80
C LEU A 13 7.82 -2.17 1.11
N ARG A 14 8.66 -1.62 0.24
CA ARG A 14 8.88 -0.18 0.13
C ARG A 14 7.75 0.40 -0.71
N VAL A 15 6.94 1.28 -0.11
CA VAL A 15 5.82 1.95 -0.77
C VAL A 15 6.16 3.42 -0.98
N THR A 16 5.99 3.91 -2.20
CA THR A 16 6.21 5.30 -2.60
C THR A 16 4.91 5.94 -3.05
N VAL A 17 4.74 7.23 -2.77
CA VAL A 17 3.63 8.04 -3.23
C VAL A 17 4.19 9.28 -3.93
N ASP A 18 3.75 9.53 -5.16
CA ASP A 18 3.97 10.77 -5.90
C ASP A 18 2.65 11.51 -6.08
N PHE A 19 2.69 12.85 -6.01
CA PHE A 19 1.51 13.70 -6.20
C PHE A 19 1.53 14.30 -7.59
N ARG A 20 0.36 14.31 -8.25
CA ARG A 20 0.18 14.88 -9.59
C ARG A 20 -0.58 16.20 -9.60
N ASP A 21 -1.10 16.60 -8.44
CA ASP A 21 -1.73 17.88 -8.20
C ASP A 21 -1.21 18.50 -6.88
N SER A 22 -1.48 19.78 -6.69
CA SER A 22 -1.11 20.53 -5.49
C SER A 22 -1.98 20.19 -4.27
N ALA A 23 -3.21 19.71 -4.50
CA ALA A 23 -4.13 19.30 -3.45
C ALA A 23 -3.84 17.89 -2.88
N HIS A 24 -2.88 17.18 -3.49
CA HIS A 24 -2.52 15.79 -3.19
C HIS A 24 -3.70 14.82 -3.27
N ARG A 25 -4.60 15.04 -4.25
CA ARG A 25 -5.77 14.19 -4.53
C ARG A 25 -5.53 13.20 -5.67
N SER A 26 -4.57 13.49 -6.54
CA SER A 26 -4.12 12.58 -7.60
C SER A 26 -2.79 11.93 -7.22
N LEU A 27 -2.85 10.65 -6.84
CA LEU A 27 -1.72 9.89 -6.29
C LEU A 27 -1.17 8.91 -7.33
N GLY A 28 0.13 8.98 -7.62
CA GLY A 28 0.87 7.81 -8.10
C GLY A 28 1.32 6.98 -6.90
N VAL A 29 1.05 5.68 -6.93
CA VAL A 29 1.42 4.74 -5.87
C VAL A 29 2.30 3.66 -6.48
N GLY A 30 3.48 3.42 -5.90
CA GLY A 30 4.39 2.35 -6.31
C GLY A 30 4.81 1.48 -5.13
N TRP A 31 5.10 0.21 -5.38
CA TRP A 31 5.62 -0.71 -4.39
C TRP A 31 6.71 -1.62 -4.95
N SER A 32 7.68 -1.95 -4.11
CA SER A 32 8.75 -2.90 -4.44
C SER A 32 9.12 -3.70 -3.20
N VAL A 33 9.64 -4.91 -3.38
CA VAL A 33 10.19 -5.69 -2.26
C VAL A 33 11.44 -4.99 -1.76
N GLU A 34 11.54 -4.81 -0.45
CA GLU A 34 12.76 -4.32 0.15
C GLU A 34 13.87 -5.35 -0.08
N ALA A 35 14.94 -4.94 -0.78
CA ALA A 35 16.02 -5.84 -1.13
C ALA A 35 16.67 -6.39 0.15
N VAL A 36 16.56 -7.70 0.38
CA VAL A 36 17.33 -8.39 1.41
C VAL A 36 18.70 -8.70 0.81
N PRO A 37 19.81 -8.21 1.40
CA PRO A 37 21.14 -8.54 0.90
C PRO A 37 21.34 -10.06 0.89
N ASN A 38 21.85 -10.60 -0.23
CA ASN A 38 22.13 -12.03 -0.43
C ASN A 38 20.93 -12.98 -0.53
N SER A 39 19.68 -12.48 -0.56
CA SER A 39 18.58 -13.30 -1.07
C SER A 39 18.64 -13.26 -2.59
N GLY A 40 18.93 -14.38 -3.25
CA GLY A 40 18.83 -14.53 -4.71
C GLY A 40 17.41 -14.36 -5.26
N ASP A 41 16.50 -13.72 -4.51
CA ASP A 41 15.14 -13.37 -4.91
C ASP A 41 15.21 -12.23 -5.93
N ALA A 42 15.45 -12.62 -7.18
CA ALA A 42 15.16 -11.82 -8.34
C ALA A 42 13.74 -11.27 -8.23
N ALA A 43 13.60 -9.95 -8.03
CA ALA A 43 12.39 -9.14 -8.16
C ALA A 43 11.08 -9.94 -8.00
N ARG A 44 10.78 -10.41 -6.78
CA ARG A 44 9.54 -11.16 -6.50
C ARG A 44 8.36 -10.33 -7.01
N LYS A 45 7.69 -10.86 -8.03
CA LYS A 45 6.49 -10.24 -8.62
C LYS A 45 5.27 -10.74 -7.86
N PHE A 46 4.38 -9.82 -7.56
CA PHE A 46 3.07 -10.13 -6.98
C PHE A 46 2.05 -10.16 -8.11
N GLU A 47 1.12 -11.12 -8.06
CA GLU A 47 0.04 -11.22 -9.04
C GLU A 47 -1.04 -10.18 -8.75
N SER A 48 -1.22 -9.79 -7.49
CA SER A 48 -2.19 -8.77 -7.10
C SER A 48 -1.75 -7.94 -5.90
N ALA A 49 -2.24 -6.70 -5.82
CA ALA A 49 -2.00 -5.77 -4.72
C ALA A 49 -3.26 -4.98 -4.38
N ARG A 50 -3.65 -4.99 -3.10
CA ARG A 50 -4.75 -4.17 -2.57
C ARG A 50 -4.19 -2.88 -1.99
N ILE A 51 -4.79 -1.76 -2.39
CA ILE A 51 -4.36 -0.43 -1.99
C ILE A 51 -5.36 0.16 -1.03
N PHE A 52 -4.86 0.80 0.02
CA PHE A 52 -5.70 1.40 1.04
C PHE A 52 -5.17 2.74 1.49
N LEU A 53 -6.09 3.67 1.74
CA LEU A 53 -5.81 4.93 2.43
C LEU A 53 -5.90 4.71 3.93
N VAL A 54 -4.93 5.23 4.68
CA VAL A 54 -4.91 5.15 6.14
C VAL A 54 -4.98 6.56 6.72
N ALA A 55 -6.06 6.90 7.43
CA ALA A 55 -6.11 8.14 8.19
C ALA A 55 -5.19 8.04 9.41
N LEU A 56 -4.35 9.04 9.65
CA LEU A 56 -3.37 9.05 10.75
C LEU A 56 -3.84 9.83 12.00
N GLY A 57 -5.14 10.05 12.12
CA GLY A 57 -5.76 10.70 13.27
C GLY A 57 -5.86 9.81 14.52
N SER A 58 -6.59 10.28 15.54
CA SER A 58 -6.75 9.59 16.83
C SER A 58 -7.39 8.19 16.73
N ARG A 59 -8.06 7.90 15.62
CA ARG A 59 -8.61 6.58 15.29
C ARG A 59 -8.19 6.21 13.87
N PRO A 60 -7.04 5.54 13.70
CA PRO A 60 -6.59 5.16 12.38
C PRO A 60 -7.57 4.17 11.75
N CYS A 61 -8.12 4.55 10.61
CA CYS A 61 -8.99 3.71 9.81
C CYS A 61 -8.34 3.47 8.44
N ARG A 62 -8.57 2.27 7.89
CA ARG A 62 -8.05 1.85 6.59
C ARG A 62 -9.21 1.76 5.61
N THR A 63 -9.21 2.63 4.62
CA THR A 63 -10.22 2.69 3.56
C THR A 63 -9.68 2.01 2.31
N TYR A 64 -10.41 1.04 1.77
CA TYR A 64 -10.03 0.35 0.55
C TYR A 64 -10.17 1.29 -0.66
N LEU A 65 -9.12 1.38 -1.47
CA LEU A 65 -9.07 2.21 -2.67
C LEU A 65 -9.15 1.40 -3.96
N GLY A 66 -8.63 0.17 -3.96
CA GLY A 66 -8.67 -0.67 -5.15
C GLY A 66 -7.75 -1.87 -5.12
N LEU A 67 -7.85 -2.67 -6.18
CA LEU A 67 -7.04 -3.83 -6.48
C LEU A 67 -6.29 -3.57 -7.78
N VAL A 68 -5.03 -3.98 -7.82
CA VAL A 68 -4.17 -3.87 -8.99
C VAL A 68 -3.57 -5.23 -9.26
N ASP A 69 -3.77 -5.76 -10.46
CA ASP A 69 -3.25 -7.06 -10.87
C ASP A 69 -2.03 -6.89 -11.79
N TRP A 70 -1.03 -7.74 -11.60
CA TRP A 70 0.18 -7.86 -12.44
C TRP A 70 0.99 -6.57 -12.65
N GLN A 71 0.80 -5.56 -11.78
CA GLN A 71 1.56 -4.31 -11.80
C GLN A 71 2.17 -4.03 -10.43
N ASP A 72 3.19 -3.19 -10.41
CA ASP A 72 3.91 -2.72 -9.23
C ASP A 72 3.62 -1.24 -8.90
N ARG A 73 2.69 -0.64 -9.64
CA ARG A 73 2.28 0.75 -9.50
C ARG A 73 0.86 0.97 -10.00
N THR A 74 0.24 2.05 -9.54
CA THR A 74 -1.07 2.51 -10.01
C THR A 74 -1.22 4.02 -9.84
N SER A 75 -2.27 4.59 -10.45
CA SER A 75 -2.71 5.97 -10.20
C SER A 75 -4.09 5.96 -9.57
N ILE A 76 -4.28 6.73 -8.52
CA ILE A 76 -5.53 6.78 -7.75
C ILE A 76 -5.97 8.23 -7.62
N GLN A 77 -7.21 8.49 -7.99
CA GLN A 77 -7.89 9.72 -7.62
C GLN A 77 -8.60 9.51 -6.27
N LEU A 78 -8.24 10.31 -5.28
CA LEU A 78 -8.94 10.29 -4.00
C LEU A 78 -10.37 10.85 -4.17
N PRO A 79 -11.40 10.19 -3.61
CA PRO A 79 -12.75 10.72 -3.61
C PRO A 79 -12.82 12.09 -2.92
N GLU A 80 -13.68 12.98 -3.40
CA GLU A 80 -13.93 14.29 -2.76
C GLU A 80 -14.39 14.15 -1.30
N SER A 81 -15.06 13.05 -0.97
CA SER A 81 -15.50 12.74 0.38
C SER A 81 -14.36 12.47 1.37
N VAL A 82 -13.11 12.32 0.89
CA VAL A 82 -11.92 12.20 1.76
C VAL A 82 -11.66 13.57 2.40
N PRO A 83 -11.77 13.69 3.74
CA PRO A 83 -11.51 14.95 4.42
C PRO A 83 -10.04 15.34 4.32
N ALA A 84 -9.75 16.64 4.47
CA ALA A 84 -8.38 17.07 4.67
C ALA A 84 -7.78 16.48 5.95
N GLY A 85 -6.47 16.24 5.92
CA GLY A 85 -5.75 15.66 7.04
C GLY A 85 -4.53 14.83 6.64
N ALA A 86 -3.92 14.19 7.63
CA ALA A 86 -2.75 13.34 7.45
C ALA A 86 -3.13 11.89 7.11
N TYR A 87 -2.51 11.37 6.07
CA TYR A 87 -2.75 10.04 5.53
C TYR A 87 -1.47 9.30 5.21
N ALA A 88 -1.58 7.99 5.01
CA ALA A 88 -0.57 7.15 4.36
C ALA A 88 -1.26 6.14 3.43
N ILE A 89 -0.49 5.51 2.55
CA ILE A 89 -0.95 4.37 1.74
C ILE A 89 -0.40 3.08 2.32
N ASP A 90 -1.30 2.12 2.56
CA ASP A 90 -0.93 0.72 2.82
C ASP A 90 -1.16 -0.13 1.57
N VAL A 91 -0.18 -0.95 1.23
CA VAL A 91 -0.26 -1.95 0.16
C VAL A 91 -0.15 -3.34 0.75
N ASP A 92 -1.12 -4.19 0.42
CA ASP A 92 -1.09 -5.63 0.70
C ASP A 92 -0.89 -6.36 -0.62
N ALA A 93 0.19 -7.12 -0.78
CA ALA A 93 0.51 -7.82 -2.01
C ALA A 93 0.47 -9.34 -1.86
N TYR A 94 0.06 -10.02 -2.93
CA TYR A 94 -0.24 -11.44 -2.97
C TYR A 94 0.46 -12.08 -4.18
N GLY A 95 1.16 -13.19 -3.94
CA GLY A 95 1.89 -13.97 -4.93
C GLY A 95 1.00 -14.91 -5.76
N SER A 96 -0.30 -14.97 -5.47
CA SER A 96 -1.30 -15.64 -6.29
C SER A 96 -2.57 -14.81 -6.39
N ALA A 97 -3.19 -14.79 -7.58
CA ALA A 97 -4.53 -14.26 -7.83
C ALA A 97 -5.63 -15.18 -7.27
N SER A 98 -5.28 -16.41 -6.86
CA SER A 98 -6.19 -17.30 -6.16
C SER A 98 -6.34 -16.84 -4.71
N TRP A 99 -7.46 -16.18 -4.42
CA TRP A 99 -7.87 -15.78 -3.07
C TRP A 99 -8.08 -16.97 -2.10
N GLY A 100 -7.91 -18.21 -2.58
CA GLY A 100 -8.33 -19.44 -1.90
C GLY A 100 -7.63 -19.73 -0.58
N ASP A 101 -6.43 -19.21 -0.34
CA ASP A 101 -5.76 -19.31 0.97
C ASP A 101 -5.71 -17.97 1.73
N GLY A 102 -6.04 -16.85 1.06
CA GLY A 102 -6.04 -15.49 1.61
C GLY A 102 -4.69 -15.04 2.18
N ARG A 103 -3.58 -15.71 1.82
CA ARG A 103 -2.30 -15.50 2.47
C ARG A 103 -1.65 -14.21 1.99
N LEU A 104 -1.54 -13.25 2.90
CA LEU A 104 -0.77 -12.02 2.67
C LEU A 104 0.72 -12.35 2.56
N ASP A 105 1.29 -12.19 1.36
CA ASP A 105 2.71 -12.45 1.10
C ASP A 105 3.61 -11.29 1.52
N ALA A 106 3.18 -10.07 1.26
CA ALA A 106 3.94 -8.87 1.57
C ALA A 106 3.05 -7.69 1.91
N ARG A 107 3.56 -6.78 2.74
CA ARG A 107 2.88 -5.53 3.08
C ARG A 107 3.88 -4.40 3.23
N GLY A 108 3.47 -3.20 2.89
CA GLY A 108 4.21 -1.97 3.18
C GLY A 108 3.31 -0.79 3.41
N ARG A 109 3.91 0.27 3.97
CA ARG A 109 3.28 1.56 4.24
C ARG A 109 4.16 2.68 3.68
N SER A 110 3.55 3.66 3.04
CA SER A 110 4.25 4.85 2.55
C SER A 110 4.66 5.78 3.70
N ALA A 111 5.49 6.78 3.40
CA ALA A 111 5.57 7.96 4.26
C ALA A 111 4.19 8.64 4.38
N SER A 112 3.97 9.37 5.47
CA SER A 112 2.76 10.16 5.66
C SER A 112 2.74 11.38 4.74
N PHE A 113 1.55 11.77 4.31
CA PHE A 113 1.29 12.97 3.53
C PHE A 113 0.01 13.66 3.98
N THR A 114 -0.17 14.92 3.58
CA THR A 114 -1.37 15.71 3.91
C THR A 114 -2.21 15.87 2.65
N VAL A 115 -3.50 15.59 2.76
CA VAL A 115 -4.52 15.99 1.77
C VAL A 115 -5.10 17.31 2.24
N ASP A 116 -5.16 18.29 1.34
CA ASP A 116 -5.73 19.60 1.64
C ASP A 116 -7.20 19.70 1.17
N LEU A 117 -7.93 20.66 1.73
CA LEU A 117 -9.16 21.13 1.11
C LEU A 117 -8.72 21.97 -0.08
N ASP A 118 -9.28 21.71 -1.27
CA ASP A 118 -9.08 22.63 -2.39
C ASP A 118 -9.43 24.03 -1.89
N ALA A 119 -8.43 24.93 -1.86
CA ALA A 119 -8.72 26.34 -1.72
C ALA A 119 -9.42 26.73 -3.03
N PRO A 120 -10.64 27.30 -2.99
CA PRO A 120 -11.19 27.88 -4.20
C PRO A 120 -10.24 28.98 -4.68
N GLU A 121 -9.75 28.85 -5.92
CA GLU A 121 -9.09 29.96 -6.64
C GLU A 121 -10.03 31.16 -6.81
#